data_AF-A0A817GXQ8-F1
#
_entry.id   AF-A0A817GXQ8-F1
#
_cell.length_a   1.000
_cell.length_b   1.000
_cell.length_c   1.000
_cell.angle_alpha   90.00
_cell.angle_beta   90.00
_cell.angle_gamma   90.00
#
_symmetry.space_group_name_H-M   'P 1'
#
loop_
_entity.id
_entity.type
_entity.pdbx_description
1 polymer ?
#
loop_
_entity_poly.entity_id
_entity_poly.type
_entity_poly.pdbx_seq_one_letter_code
_entity_poly.pdbx_strand_id
1 'polypeptide(L)'
;MALQENYTQTDKSIIQTRRFYDVTLKHALQFIAHLLLPLMLGIFTVAMTINQQNMAREQRAEDQKIAELQRDLERKLNDERYQNDIRDAYIKEMGELLKENNGSLMSNPVTAAIARGKTLNIFRELDSQRKARIIQFLVETKQLSEAQKQRPLDLSTAELHNIDFRHSAVNKKVLSNIALSGVFLRNATFMRMELGHATFSESQLDDVNFSLARLTSVKFSSAQLRQVDFSFARLNYANFLSAQLDSVNFTSAVLTSTDFRYAQISRTSFEQTSCTAARFDHANLSNATFRYADAKGASFIRIDLINVDFSHANLYKADFTGSNITDSQLRRALSVQDAKLPNGTLAREPNLINNGQANCNVPVVGSWKVEIGNVTAVMVDENITNCQFTLQSVATGATMSQLIDLSSNFHKNSWPHSQAVLNARMSIGVSIHLRGINSSGQILVQQNFSKFHHYHTNFSTLF
;
A
#
# COMPACT_ATOMS: atom_id res chain seq x y z
N MET A 1 -35.81 -126.02 18.74
CA MET A 1 -34.66 -125.34 18.11
C MET A 1 -35.04 -124.36 16.99
N ALA A 2 -36.31 -124.22 16.57
CA ALA A 2 -36.70 -123.35 15.44
C ALA A 2 -36.96 -121.87 15.78
N LEU A 3 -36.72 -121.40 17.01
CA LEU A 3 -37.10 -120.04 17.44
C LEU A 3 -35.96 -119.01 17.47
N GLN A 4 -34.73 -119.38 17.10
CA GLN A 4 -33.58 -118.46 17.13
C GLN A 4 -33.06 -118.00 15.77
N GLU A 5 -33.53 -118.56 14.65
CA GLU A 5 -33.02 -118.17 13.32
C GLU A 5 -33.66 -116.88 12.78
N ASN A 6 -34.89 -116.54 13.17
CA ASN A 6 -35.67 -115.49 12.50
C ASN A 6 -35.28 -114.05 12.92
N TYR A 7 -34.56 -113.87 14.03
CA TYR A 7 -34.06 -112.55 14.44
C TYR A 7 -32.82 -112.10 13.66
N THR A 8 -32.13 -113.01 12.97
CA THR A 8 -30.84 -112.70 12.34
C THR A 8 -30.94 -112.19 10.89
N GLN A 9 -32.12 -112.29 10.26
CA GLN A 9 -32.28 -111.95 8.83
C GLN A 9 -32.69 -110.49 8.60
N THR A 10 -33.56 -109.94 9.44
CA THR A 10 -34.06 -108.56 9.32
C THR A 10 -32.96 -107.53 9.57
N ASP A 11 -32.11 -107.78 10.56
CA ASP A 11 -30.97 -106.91 10.91
C ASP A 11 -29.90 -106.90 9.81
N LYS A 12 -29.67 -108.04 9.13
CA LYS A 12 -28.69 -108.14 8.05
C LYS A 12 -29.04 -107.29 6.82
N SER A 13 -30.33 -107.16 6.49
CA SER A 13 -30.77 -106.39 5.32
C SER A 13 -30.60 -104.88 5.50
N ILE A 14 -30.85 -104.37 6.71
CA ILE A 14 -30.68 -102.95 7.07
C ILE A 14 -29.19 -102.62 7.21
N ILE A 15 -28.39 -103.53 7.77
CA ILE A 15 -26.92 -103.38 7.85
C ILE A 15 -26.28 -103.40 6.45
N GLN A 16 -26.77 -104.22 5.52
CA GLN A 16 -26.24 -104.28 4.15
C GLN A 16 -26.57 -103.03 3.31
N THR A 17 -27.79 -102.51 3.40
CA THR A 17 -28.18 -101.28 2.67
C THR A 17 -27.47 -100.04 3.21
N ARG A 18 -27.29 -99.95 4.54
CA ARG A 18 -26.50 -98.88 5.16
C ARG A 18 -25.01 -98.96 4.78
N ARG A 19 -24.43 -100.17 4.77
CA ARG A 19 -23.07 -100.40 4.26
C ARG A 19 -22.90 -100.03 2.80
N PHE A 20 -23.88 -100.33 1.94
CA PHE A 20 -23.77 -100.02 0.51
C PHE A 20 -23.79 -98.52 0.26
N TYR A 21 -24.72 -97.79 0.88
CA TYR A 21 -24.78 -96.32 0.82
C TYR A 21 -23.52 -95.66 1.39
N ASP A 22 -23.01 -96.12 2.54
CA ASP A 22 -21.76 -95.62 3.12
C ASP A 22 -20.57 -95.84 2.18
N VAL A 23 -20.50 -96.99 1.51
CA VAL A 23 -19.42 -97.29 0.57
C VAL A 23 -19.52 -96.42 -0.68
N THR A 24 -20.69 -96.26 -1.31
CA THR A 24 -20.85 -95.38 -2.47
C THR A 24 -20.68 -93.89 -2.13
N LEU A 25 -21.16 -93.44 -0.96
CA LEU A 25 -20.98 -92.07 -0.50
C LEU A 25 -19.50 -91.78 -0.21
N LYS A 26 -18.78 -92.73 0.39
CA LYS A 26 -17.34 -92.62 0.64
C LYS A 26 -16.53 -92.56 -0.65
N HIS A 27 -16.86 -93.38 -1.66
CA HIS A 27 -16.22 -93.31 -2.97
C HIS A 27 -16.55 -92.02 -3.73
N ALA A 28 -17.80 -91.54 -3.67
CA ALA A 28 -18.21 -90.27 -4.27
C ALA A 28 -17.53 -89.07 -3.60
N LEU A 29 -17.45 -89.05 -2.25
CA LEU A 29 -16.72 -88.04 -1.50
C LEU A 29 -15.21 -88.09 -1.78
N GLN A 30 -14.63 -89.28 -1.90
CA GLN A 30 -13.23 -89.42 -2.32
C GLN A 30 -13.00 -88.89 -3.73
N PHE A 31 -13.88 -89.20 -4.69
CA PHE A 31 -13.78 -88.70 -6.06
C PHE A 31 -13.91 -87.17 -6.12
N ILE A 32 -14.89 -86.59 -5.42
CA ILE A 32 -15.07 -85.15 -5.29
C ILE A 32 -13.85 -84.51 -4.62
N ALA A 33 -13.29 -85.13 -3.57
CA ALA A 33 -12.06 -84.65 -2.93
C ALA A 33 -10.86 -84.68 -3.89
N HIS A 34 -10.71 -85.74 -4.70
CA HIS A 34 -9.65 -85.82 -5.71
C HIS A 34 -9.81 -84.79 -6.83
N LEU A 35 -11.03 -84.29 -7.08
CA LEU A 35 -11.29 -83.23 -8.06
C LEU A 35 -11.13 -81.82 -7.46
N LEU A 36 -11.59 -81.60 -6.22
CA LEU A 36 -11.56 -80.30 -5.55
C LEU A 36 -10.17 -79.93 -5.03
N LEU A 37 -9.38 -80.89 -4.56
CA LEU A 37 -8.06 -80.63 -4.02
C LEU A 37 -7.10 -79.96 -5.05
N PRO A 38 -6.94 -80.48 -6.28
CA PRO A 38 -6.11 -79.82 -7.30
C PRO A 38 -6.71 -78.49 -7.77
N LEU A 39 -8.04 -78.35 -7.82
CA LEU A 39 -8.69 -77.07 -8.14
C LEU A 39 -8.39 -75.99 -7.10
N MET A 40 -8.51 -76.33 -5.81
CA MET A 40 -8.21 -75.43 -4.70
C MET A 40 -6.72 -75.07 -4.64
N LEU A 41 -5.82 -76.04 -4.91
CA LEU A 41 -4.39 -75.76 -5.06
C LEU A 41 -4.12 -74.82 -6.25
N GLY A 42 -4.80 -75.03 -7.39
CA GLY A 42 -4.69 -74.18 -8.57
C GLY A 42 -5.14 -72.74 -8.29
N ILE A 43 -6.28 -72.56 -7.64
CA ILE A 43 -6.79 -71.23 -7.26
C ILE A 43 -5.84 -70.55 -6.26
N PHE A 44 -5.37 -71.28 -5.24
CA PHE A 44 -4.44 -70.75 -4.24
C PHE A 44 -3.10 -70.32 -4.86
N THR A 45 -2.53 -71.14 -5.75
CA THR A 45 -1.27 -70.81 -6.45
C THR A 45 -1.43 -69.60 -7.35
N VAL A 46 -2.53 -69.49 -8.10
CA VAL A 46 -2.84 -68.29 -8.91
C VAL A 46 -3.00 -67.05 -8.03
N ALA A 47 -3.77 -67.15 -6.94
CA ALA A 47 -3.97 -66.03 -6.01
C ALA A 47 -2.65 -65.58 -5.36
N MET A 48 -1.81 -66.52 -4.91
CA MET A 48 -0.47 -66.21 -4.40
C MET A 48 0.41 -65.56 -5.46
N THR A 49 0.38 -66.06 -6.70
CA THR A 49 1.19 -65.51 -7.80
C THR A 49 0.77 -64.08 -8.11
N ILE A 50 -0.52 -63.80 -8.18
CA ILE A 50 -1.05 -62.44 -8.39
C ILE A 50 -0.63 -61.52 -7.24
N ASN A 51 -0.74 -61.98 -5.98
CA ASN A 51 -0.34 -61.19 -4.83
C ASN A 51 1.16 -60.87 -4.82
N GLN A 52 2.01 -61.86 -5.12
CA GLN A 52 3.46 -61.67 -5.27
C GLN A 52 3.79 -60.72 -6.41
N GLN A 53 3.10 -60.82 -7.55
CA GLN A 53 3.28 -59.90 -8.68
C GLN A 53 2.85 -58.47 -8.32
N ASN A 54 1.76 -58.29 -7.57
CA ASN A 54 1.31 -56.98 -7.12
C ASN A 54 2.32 -56.35 -6.16
N MET A 55 2.79 -57.08 -5.15
CA MET A 55 3.84 -56.58 -4.24
C MET A 55 5.13 -56.24 -5.00
N ALA A 56 5.55 -57.09 -5.94
CA ALA A 56 6.72 -56.81 -6.75
C ALA A 56 6.55 -55.60 -7.68
N ARG A 57 5.33 -55.34 -8.17
CA ARG A 57 5.02 -54.14 -8.98
C ARG A 57 5.05 -52.88 -8.12
N GLU A 58 4.47 -52.91 -6.93
CA GLU A 58 4.51 -51.80 -5.98
C GLU A 58 5.95 -51.45 -5.60
N GLN A 59 6.75 -52.46 -5.23
CA GLN A 59 8.14 -52.26 -4.87
C GLN A 59 8.96 -51.70 -6.04
N ARG A 60 8.78 -52.21 -7.27
CA ARG A 60 9.41 -51.64 -8.47
C ARG A 60 9.00 -50.19 -8.72
N ALA A 61 7.74 -49.84 -8.48
CA ALA A 61 7.27 -48.47 -8.66
C ALA A 61 7.87 -47.52 -7.61
N GLU A 62 8.04 -47.98 -6.37
CA GLU A 62 8.75 -47.24 -5.33
C GLU A 62 10.24 -47.08 -5.66
N ASP A 63 10.92 -48.15 -6.07
CA ASP A 63 12.32 -48.12 -6.47
C ASP A 63 12.56 -47.17 -7.66
N GLN A 64 11.65 -47.15 -8.63
CA GLN A 64 11.68 -46.20 -9.75
C GLN A 64 11.55 -44.75 -9.29
N LYS A 65 10.61 -44.46 -8.38
CA LYS A 65 10.45 -43.11 -7.82
C LYS A 65 11.69 -42.67 -7.04
N ILE A 66 12.30 -43.56 -6.26
CA ILE A 66 13.53 -43.28 -5.51
C ILE A 66 14.67 -42.99 -6.49
N ALA A 67 14.83 -43.81 -7.54
CA ALA A 67 15.88 -43.62 -8.55
C ALA A 67 15.68 -42.34 -9.38
N GLU A 68 14.44 -41.92 -9.65
CA GLU A 68 14.15 -40.61 -10.26
C GLU A 68 14.51 -39.46 -9.33
N LEU A 69 14.08 -39.52 -8.07
CA LEU A 69 14.38 -38.50 -7.06
C LEU A 69 15.89 -38.33 -6.85
N GLN A 70 16.64 -39.44 -6.82
CA GLN A 70 18.10 -39.43 -6.69
C GLN A 70 18.76 -38.77 -7.91
N ARG A 71 18.35 -39.13 -9.14
CA ARG A 71 18.89 -38.51 -10.36
C ARG A 71 18.62 -37.01 -10.41
N ASP A 72 17.42 -36.58 -10.00
CA ASP A 72 17.09 -35.15 -9.95
C ASP A 72 17.86 -34.42 -8.84
N LEU A 73 18.09 -35.05 -7.70
CA LEU A 73 18.92 -34.50 -6.64
C LEU A 73 20.39 -34.36 -7.09
N GLU A 74 20.95 -35.37 -7.75
CA GLU A 74 22.32 -35.33 -8.28
C GLU A 74 22.50 -34.23 -9.33
N ARG A 75 21.52 -34.07 -10.24
CA ARG A 75 21.53 -32.97 -11.22
C ARG A 75 21.56 -31.62 -10.52
N LYS A 76 20.65 -31.40 -9.56
CA LYS A 76 20.61 -30.15 -8.78
C LYS A 76 21.91 -29.88 -8.03
N LEU A 77 22.49 -30.90 -7.40
CA LEU A 77 23.77 -30.77 -6.69
C LEU A 77 24.92 -30.45 -7.64
N ASN A 78 24.95 -31.04 -8.83
CA ASN A 78 25.96 -30.75 -9.84
C ASN A 78 25.83 -29.32 -10.38
N ASP A 79 24.60 -28.86 -10.66
CA ASP A 79 24.33 -27.48 -11.07
C ASP A 79 24.76 -26.49 -9.97
N GLU A 80 24.43 -26.78 -8.70
CA GLU A 80 24.85 -25.95 -7.57
C GLU A 80 26.37 -25.88 -7.40
N ARG A 81 27.07 -27.01 -7.57
CA ARG A 81 28.54 -27.09 -7.54
C ARG A 81 29.14 -26.26 -8.67
N TYR A 82 28.65 -26.46 -9.90
CA TYR A 82 29.11 -25.71 -11.06
C TYR A 82 28.97 -24.19 -10.87
N GLN A 83 27.82 -23.73 -10.38
CA GLN A 83 27.58 -22.33 -10.07
C GLN A 83 28.50 -21.79 -8.95
N ASN A 84 28.82 -22.61 -7.95
CA ASN A 84 29.75 -22.24 -6.89
C ASN A 84 31.20 -22.15 -7.39
N ASP A 85 31.62 -23.09 -8.24
CA ASP A 85 32.97 -23.11 -8.81
C ASP A 85 33.21 -21.87 -9.69
N ILE A 86 32.24 -21.48 -10.52
CA ILE A 86 32.28 -20.26 -11.33
C ILE A 86 32.41 -19.01 -10.45
N ARG A 87 31.57 -18.91 -9.41
CA ARG A 87 31.61 -17.79 -8.45
C ARG A 87 32.98 -17.70 -7.76
N ASP A 88 33.50 -18.83 -7.28
CA ASP A 88 34.74 -18.87 -6.51
C ASP A 88 35.96 -18.58 -7.38
N ALA A 89 35.96 -19.06 -8.63
CA ALA A 89 36.94 -18.68 -9.65
C ALA A 89 36.95 -17.16 -9.90
N TYR A 90 35.77 -16.55 -10.05
CA TYR A 90 35.66 -15.10 -10.20
C TYR A 90 36.19 -14.34 -8.98
N ILE A 91 35.81 -14.74 -7.76
CA ILE A 91 36.27 -14.08 -6.53
C ILE A 91 37.80 -14.16 -6.43
N LYS A 92 38.39 -15.32 -6.73
CA LYS A 92 39.84 -15.51 -6.75
C LYS A 92 40.50 -14.58 -7.76
N GLU A 93 40.02 -14.54 -8.99
CA GLU A 93 40.58 -13.72 -10.06
C GLU A 93 40.50 -12.21 -9.74
N MET A 94 39.34 -11.73 -9.27
CA MET A 94 39.21 -10.33 -8.84
C MET A 94 40.08 -10.03 -7.62
N GLY A 95 40.26 -10.98 -6.71
CA GLY A 95 41.17 -10.86 -5.57
C GLY A 95 42.63 -10.71 -5.98
N GLU A 96 43.08 -11.45 -6.99
CA GLU A 96 44.42 -11.33 -7.59
C GLU A 96 44.59 -9.96 -8.27
N LEU A 97 43.61 -9.55 -9.09
CA LEU A 97 43.63 -8.21 -9.72
C LEU A 97 43.67 -7.08 -8.68
N LEU A 98 42.90 -7.19 -7.60
CA LEU A 98 42.95 -6.23 -6.49
C LEU A 98 44.35 -6.19 -5.86
N LYS A 99 44.97 -7.35 -5.61
CA LYS A 99 46.31 -7.44 -5.02
C LYS A 99 47.37 -6.80 -5.91
N GLU A 100 47.33 -7.04 -7.22
CA GLU A 100 48.25 -6.45 -8.20
C GLU A 100 48.08 -4.94 -8.34
N ASN A 101 46.90 -4.41 -8.01
CA ASN A 101 46.53 -3.02 -8.20
C ASN A 101 46.32 -2.25 -6.89
N ASN A 102 47.07 -2.60 -5.83
CA ASN A 102 47.04 -1.93 -4.53
C ASN A 102 45.63 -1.80 -3.91
N GLY A 103 44.79 -2.82 -4.10
CA GLY A 103 43.44 -2.90 -3.55
C GLY A 103 42.39 -2.10 -4.31
N SER A 104 42.65 -1.64 -5.54
CA SER A 104 41.66 -0.95 -6.37
C SER A 104 41.62 -1.50 -7.80
N LEU A 105 40.44 -1.95 -8.22
CA LEU A 105 40.17 -2.31 -9.62
C LEU A 105 40.14 -1.08 -10.54
N MET A 106 40.11 0.12 -9.95
CA MET A 106 40.00 1.40 -10.62
C MET A 106 41.34 2.16 -10.63
N SER A 107 42.45 1.46 -10.36
CA SER A 107 43.81 2.00 -10.36
C SER A 107 44.22 2.60 -11.70
N ASN A 108 43.82 1.95 -12.80
CA ASN A 108 44.06 2.38 -14.17
C ASN A 108 42.92 1.94 -15.10
N PRO A 109 42.78 2.55 -16.30
CA PRO A 109 41.67 2.27 -17.21
C PRO A 109 41.62 0.82 -17.74
N VAL A 110 42.76 0.16 -17.92
CA VAL A 110 42.83 -1.21 -18.45
C VAL A 110 42.33 -2.21 -17.41
N THR A 111 42.81 -2.12 -16.16
CA THR A 111 42.33 -2.94 -15.05
C THR A 111 40.83 -2.75 -14.84
N ALA A 112 40.34 -1.51 -14.90
CA ALA A 112 38.93 -1.20 -14.75
C ALA A 112 38.08 -1.85 -15.86
N ALA A 113 38.55 -1.80 -17.12
CA ALA A 113 37.86 -2.43 -18.24
C ALA A 113 37.83 -3.96 -18.12
N ILE A 114 38.95 -4.58 -17.70
CA ILE A 114 39.03 -6.03 -17.47
C ILE A 114 38.08 -6.44 -16.34
N ALA A 115 38.13 -5.74 -15.21
CA ALA A 115 37.25 -5.99 -14.08
C ALA A 115 35.78 -5.90 -14.50
N ARG A 116 35.38 -4.78 -15.14
CA ARG A 116 34.01 -4.58 -15.64
C ARG A 116 33.58 -5.69 -16.59
N GLY A 117 34.40 -6.02 -17.59
CA GLY A 117 34.09 -7.06 -18.57
C GLY A 117 33.86 -8.42 -17.91
N LYS A 118 34.73 -8.80 -16.98
CA LYS A 118 34.62 -10.06 -16.23
C LYS A 118 33.39 -10.08 -15.33
N THR A 119 33.12 -9.00 -14.60
CA THR A 119 31.94 -8.89 -13.73
C THR A 119 30.63 -8.95 -14.51
N LEU A 120 30.54 -8.27 -15.65
CA LEU A 120 29.33 -8.32 -16.48
C LEU A 120 29.12 -9.70 -17.11
N ASN A 121 30.19 -10.36 -17.55
CA ASN A 121 30.08 -11.70 -18.11
C ASN A 121 29.60 -12.71 -17.05
N ILE A 122 30.21 -12.69 -15.86
CA ILE A 122 29.87 -13.66 -14.82
C ILE A 122 28.43 -13.48 -14.32
N PHE A 123 27.90 -12.26 -14.31
CA PHE A 123 26.51 -12.01 -13.97
C PHE A 123 25.51 -12.61 -14.96
N ARG A 124 25.89 -12.91 -16.20
CA ARG A 124 24.99 -13.59 -17.14
C ARG A 124 24.92 -15.10 -16.89
N GLU A 125 25.99 -15.67 -16.35
CA GLU A 125 26.14 -17.11 -16.11
C GLU A 125 25.60 -17.54 -14.74
N LEU A 126 25.62 -16.63 -13.76
CA LEU A 126 25.29 -16.94 -12.38
C LEU A 126 23.80 -16.79 -12.06
N ASP A 127 23.32 -17.62 -11.14
CA ASP A 127 22.00 -17.41 -10.53
C ASP A 127 21.97 -16.18 -9.60
N SER A 128 20.77 -15.78 -9.19
CA SER A 128 20.55 -14.57 -8.40
C SER A 128 21.23 -14.59 -7.02
N GLN A 129 21.37 -15.76 -6.39
CA GLN A 129 22.03 -15.89 -5.09
C GLN A 129 23.55 -15.68 -5.23
N ARG A 130 24.18 -16.27 -6.25
CA ARG A 130 25.61 -16.08 -6.51
C ARG A 130 25.92 -14.66 -7.00
N LYS A 131 25.05 -14.03 -7.80
CA LYS A 131 25.16 -12.59 -8.14
C LYS A 131 25.19 -11.71 -6.89
N ALA A 132 24.29 -11.97 -5.92
CA ALA A 132 24.26 -11.24 -4.65
C ALA A 132 25.60 -11.33 -3.90
N ARG A 133 26.23 -12.52 -3.89
CA ARG A 133 27.54 -12.74 -3.25
C ARG A 133 28.68 -11.98 -3.94
N ILE A 134 28.64 -11.88 -5.27
CA ILE A 134 29.64 -11.08 -6.01
C ILE A 134 29.46 -9.59 -5.71
N ILE A 135 28.22 -9.08 -5.72
CA ILE A 135 27.96 -7.69 -5.34
C ILE A 135 28.46 -7.43 -3.92
N GLN A 136 28.19 -8.36 -2.99
CA GLN A 136 28.67 -8.27 -1.63
C GLN A 136 30.20 -8.20 -1.56
N PHE A 137 30.92 -9.10 -2.24
CA PHE A 137 32.38 -9.07 -2.31
C PHE A 137 32.90 -7.73 -2.85
N LEU A 138 32.30 -7.19 -3.91
CA LEU A 138 32.69 -5.92 -4.51
C LEU A 138 32.40 -4.72 -3.59
N VAL A 139 31.35 -4.78 -2.77
CA VAL A 139 31.07 -3.75 -1.75
C VAL A 139 32.04 -3.85 -0.57
N GLU A 140 32.32 -5.05 -0.07
CA GLU A 140 33.25 -5.28 1.04
C GLU A 140 34.68 -4.86 0.69
N THR A 141 35.07 -5.05 -0.57
CA THR A 141 36.34 -4.57 -1.13
C THR A 141 36.29 -3.10 -1.55
N LYS A 142 35.18 -2.39 -1.31
CA LYS A 142 34.96 -0.95 -1.62
C LYS A 142 35.00 -0.60 -3.11
N GLN A 143 34.86 -1.58 -3.99
CA GLN A 143 34.85 -1.38 -5.44
C GLN A 143 33.51 -0.88 -5.94
N LEU A 144 32.41 -1.10 -5.20
CA LEU A 144 31.07 -0.59 -5.53
C LEU A 144 30.55 0.48 -4.56
N SER A 145 31.43 1.13 -3.79
CA SER A 145 31.01 2.17 -2.85
C SER A 145 31.36 3.56 -3.38
N GLU A 146 30.41 4.49 -3.37
CA GLU A 146 30.70 5.93 -3.56
C GLU A 146 31.45 6.46 -2.33
N ALA A 147 32.76 6.20 -2.24
CA ALA A 147 33.63 6.79 -1.24
C ALA A 147 34.43 7.96 -1.86
N GLN A 148 34.63 9.05 -1.10
CA GLN A 148 35.17 10.36 -1.53
C GLN A 148 36.52 10.35 -2.30
N LYS A 149 37.19 9.20 -2.47
CA LYS A 149 38.54 9.11 -3.07
C LYS A 149 38.68 8.11 -4.22
N GLN A 150 37.67 7.30 -4.54
CA GLN A 150 37.76 6.31 -5.62
C GLN A 150 36.43 6.25 -6.38
N ARG A 151 36.50 6.26 -7.72
CA ARG A 151 35.32 6.02 -8.55
C ARG A 151 34.91 4.55 -8.36
N PRO A 152 33.63 4.23 -8.18
CA PRO A 152 33.18 2.85 -8.14
C PRO A 152 33.36 2.19 -9.51
N LEU A 153 33.50 0.87 -9.50
CA LEU A 153 33.43 0.02 -10.68
C LEU A 153 32.07 0.24 -11.36
N ASP A 154 32.10 0.65 -12.62
CA ASP A 154 30.89 0.89 -13.38
C ASP A 154 30.24 -0.44 -13.78
N LEU A 155 29.06 -0.69 -13.21
CA LEU A 155 28.22 -1.84 -13.54
C LEU A 155 26.99 -1.47 -14.38
N SER A 156 27.00 -0.30 -15.02
CA SER A 156 25.98 0.06 -16.01
C SER A 156 25.72 -1.11 -16.95
N THR A 157 24.45 -1.38 -17.25
CA THR A 157 23.95 -2.50 -18.05
C THR A 157 23.99 -3.90 -17.40
N ALA A 158 24.38 -4.02 -16.13
CA ALA A 158 24.35 -5.31 -15.43
C ALA A 158 22.92 -5.84 -15.24
N GLU A 159 22.69 -7.10 -15.60
CA GLU A 159 21.43 -7.82 -15.42
C GLU A 159 21.37 -8.52 -14.05
N LEU A 160 20.76 -7.85 -13.09
CA LEU A 160 20.71 -8.21 -11.68
C LEU A 160 19.30 -8.65 -11.25
N HIS A 161 18.62 -9.39 -12.12
CA HIS A 161 17.24 -9.84 -11.90
C HIS A 161 17.11 -10.85 -10.75
N ASN A 162 15.97 -10.78 -10.04
CA ASN A 162 15.56 -11.70 -8.98
C ASN A 162 16.55 -11.81 -7.79
N ILE A 163 17.41 -10.82 -7.59
CA ILE A 163 18.39 -10.84 -6.50
C ILE A 163 17.70 -10.63 -5.15
N ASP A 164 18.05 -11.46 -4.17
CA ASP A 164 17.58 -11.37 -2.80
C ASP A 164 18.74 -11.17 -1.82
N PHE A 165 18.80 -9.97 -1.23
CA PHE A 165 19.82 -9.64 -0.23
C PHE A 165 19.41 -9.98 1.21
N ARG A 166 18.16 -10.40 1.46
CA ARG A 166 17.63 -10.66 2.82
C ARG A 166 18.32 -11.83 3.52
N HIS A 167 18.78 -12.81 2.74
CA HIS A 167 19.45 -14.02 3.22
C HIS A 167 20.98 -13.93 3.14
N SER A 168 21.54 -12.81 2.68
CA SER A 168 22.98 -12.62 2.80
C SER A 168 23.31 -12.61 4.29
N ALA A 169 24.17 -13.54 4.72
CA ALA A 169 24.54 -13.75 6.13
C ALA A 169 25.26 -12.56 6.79
N VAL A 170 25.22 -11.38 6.18
CA VAL A 170 26.05 -10.23 6.51
C VAL A 170 25.18 -9.01 6.79
N ASN A 171 25.68 -8.23 7.75
CA ASN A 171 25.13 -7.02 8.33
C ASN A 171 24.29 -6.18 7.35
N LYS A 172 23.03 -5.88 7.73
CA LYS A 172 22.09 -5.03 6.99
C LYS A 172 22.69 -3.70 6.52
N LYS A 173 23.77 -3.23 7.18
CA LYS A 173 24.51 -1.99 6.87
C LYS A 173 25.43 -2.05 5.64
N VAL A 174 25.79 -3.23 5.13
CA VAL A 174 26.84 -3.35 4.09
C VAL A 174 26.51 -2.59 2.81
N LEU A 175 25.23 -2.49 2.44
CA LEU A 175 24.82 -1.88 1.18
C LEU A 175 24.69 -0.34 1.23
N SER A 176 25.08 0.29 2.34
CA SER A 176 25.11 1.76 2.40
C SER A 176 26.15 2.31 1.43
N ASN A 177 25.82 3.37 0.70
CA ASN A 177 26.65 3.99 -0.35
C ASN A 177 26.95 3.09 -1.57
N ILE A 178 26.18 2.01 -1.79
CA ILE A 178 26.38 1.17 -2.97
C ILE A 178 26.08 1.95 -4.26
N ALA A 179 26.93 1.81 -5.27
CA ALA A 179 26.82 2.45 -6.58
C ALA A 179 26.33 1.45 -7.64
N LEU A 180 25.05 1.53 -7.98
CA LEU A 180 24.38 0.69 -8.99
C LEU A 180 23.61 1.57 -9.98
N SER A 181 24.30 2.48 -10.66
CA SER A 181 23.71 3.31 -11.72
C SER A 181 23.52 2.52 -13.01
N GLY A 182 22.41 2.72 -13.71
CA GLY A 182 22.14 2.14 -15.02
C GLY A 182 22.01 0.61 -15.03
N VAL A 183 21.69 -0.03 -13.90
CA VAL A 183 21.53 -1.49 -13.79
C VAL A 183 20.09 -1.93 -14.03
N PHE A 184 19.89 -3.22 -14.31
CA PHE A 184 18.56 -3.83 -14.42
C PHE A 184 18.28 -4.73 -13.22
N LEU A 185 17.34 -4.35 -12.35
CA LEU A 185 17.08 -5.03 -11.07
C LEU A 185 15.69 -5.69 -10.99
N ARG A 186 15.09 -6.07 -12.14
CA ARG A 186 13.73 -6.63 -12.14
C ARG A 186 13.52 -7.72 -11.09
N ASN A 187 12.43 -7.63 -10.31
CA ASN A 187 12.07 -8.55 -9.23
C ASN A 187 13.10 -8.68 -8.08
N ALA A 188 14.04 -7.74 -7.94
CA ALA A 188 14.97 -7.78 -6.81
C ALA A 188 14.29 -7.40 -5.48
N THR A 189 14.84 -7.87 -4.36
CA THR A 189 14.36 -7.50 -3.02
C THR A 189 15.48 -6.96 -2.14
N PHE A 190 15.21 -5.76 -1.62
CA PHE A 190 15.98 -5.02 -0.65
C PHE A 190 15.18 -4.75 0.62
N MET A 191 14.11 -5.53 0.85
CA MET A 191 13.24 -5.38 2.00
C MET A 191 14.05 -5.35 3.30
N ARG A 192 13.81 -4.34 4.15
CA ARG A 192 14.48 -4.13 5.46
C ARG A 192 16.01 -3.91 5.40
N MET A 193 16.58 -3.58 4.24
CA MET A 193 18.01 -3.27 4.10
C MET A 193 18.35 -1.83 4.49
N GLU A 194 19.64 -1.57 4.78
CA GLU A 194 20.20 -0.22 4.89
C GLU A 194 20.89 0.15 3.58
N LEU A 195 20.35 1.14 2.89
CA LEU A 195 20.75 1.63 1.58
C LEU A 195 20.93 3.16 1.62
N GLY A 196 21.27 3.70 2.78
CA GLY A 196 21.56 5.13 2.93
C GLY A 196 22.65 5.55 1.95
N HIS A 197 22.42 6.65 1.24
CA HIS A 197 23.32 7.19 0.21
C HIS A 197 23.62 6.26 -0.97
N ALA A 198 22.85 5.18 -1.17
CA ALA A 198 22.98 4.35 -2.35
C ALA A 198 22.60 5.11 -3.63
N THR A 199 23.15 4.70 -4.77
CA THR A 199 22.85 5.26 -6.08
C THR A 199 22.24 4.17 -6.97
N PHE A 200 21.04 4.44 -7.45
CA PHE A 200 20.29 3.68 -8.46
C PHE A 200 19.87 4.59 -9.63
N SER A 201 20.57 5.70 -9.85
CA SER A 201 20.27 6.63 -10.93
C SER A 201 20.30 5.92 -12.28
N GLU A 202 19.38 6.28 -13.18
CA GLU A 202 19.27 5.71 -14.53
C GLU A 202 18.98 4.19 -14.58
N SER A 203 18.73 3.55 -13.43
CA SER A 203 18.47 2.09 -13.35
C SER A 203 17.01 1.75 -13.68
N GLN A 204 16.78 0.51 -14.11
CA GLN A 204 15.45 -0.08 -14.28
C GLN A 204 15.10 -0.98 -13.10
N LEU A 205 14.06 -0.62 -12.37
CA LEU A 205 13.69 -1.16 -11.07
C LEU A 205 12.31 -1.83 -11.07
N ASP A 206 11.91 -2.45 -12.18
CA ASP A 206 10.60 -3.11 -12.29
C ASP A 206 10.37 -4.15 -11.18
N ASP A 207 9.22 -4.10 -10.51
CA ASP A 207 8.81 -5.09 -9.50
C ASP A 207 9.79 -5.22 -8.31
N VAL A 208 10.59 -4.18 -8.01
CA VAL A 208 11.56 -4.21 -6.91
C VAL A 208 10.86 -3.96 -5.57
N ASN A 209 11.24 -4.72 -4.55
CA ASN A 209 10.75 -4.55 -3.19
C ASN A 209 11.78 -3.85 -2.29
N PHE A 210 11.51 -2.58 -1.96
CA PHE A 210 12.23 -1.77 -0.97
C PHE A 210 11.45 -1.57 0.34
N SER A 211 10.37 -2.31 0.57
CA SER A 211 9.53 -2.12 1.76
C SER A 211 10.35 -2.24 3.05
N LEU A 212 10.03 -1.38 4.02
CA LEU A 212 10.73 -1.28 5.31
C LEU A 212 12.25 -0.97 5.21
N ALA A 213 12.79 -0.62 4.04
CA ALA A 213 14.20 -0.28 3.88
C ALA A 213 14.51 1.13 4.42
N ARG A 214 15.78 1.36 4.79
CA ARG A 214 16.30 2.70 5.11
C ARG A 214 17.11 3.20 3.92
N LEU A 215 16.61 4.27 3.30
CA LEU A 215 16.99 4.81 2.00
C LEU A 215 17.29 6.32 2.11
N THR A 216 17.76 6.79 3.26
CA THR A 216 18.09 8.20 3.47
C THR A 216 19.09 8.67 2.41
N SER A 217 18.81 9.79 1.73
CA SER A 217 19.66 10.36 0.69
C SER A 217 20.01 9.42 -0.48
N VAL A 218 19.17 8.41 -0.74
CA VAL A 218 19.31 7.56 -1.92
C VAL A 218 19.08 8.35 -3.22
N LYS A 219 19.79 8.01 -4.29
CA LYS A 219 19.64 8.63 -5.61
C LYS A 219 18.92 7.68 -6.56
N PHE A 220 17.78 8.10 -7.06
CA PHE A 220 16.97 7.47 -8.12
C PHE A 220 16.78 8.42 -9.31
N SER A 221 17.67 9.41 -9.50
CA SER A 221 17.52 10.39 -10.59
C SER A 221 17.45 9.69 -11.94
N SER A 222 16.47 10.06 -12.77
CA SER A 222 16.23 9.45 -14.09
C SER A 222 16.02 7.93 -14.09
N ALA A 223 15.77 7.30 -12.94
CA ALA A 223 15.49 5.88 -12.86
C ALA A 223 14.07 5.55 -13.35
N GLN A 224 13.87 4.31 -13.80
CA GLN A 224 12.57 3.76 -14.19
C GLN A 224 12.07 2.82 -13.10
N LEU A 225 10.96 3.16 -12.47
CA LEU A 225 10.37 2.46 -11.34
C LEU A 225 8.92 2.09 -11.68
N ARG A 226 8.71 0.85 -12.12
CA ARG A 226 7.37 0.30 -12.34
C ARG A 226 7.04 -0.71 -11.24
N GLN A 227 5.88 -0.57 -10.61
CA GLN A 227 5.38 -1.51 -9.59
C GLN A 227 6.36 -1.72 -8.41
N VAL A 228 7.13 -0.68 -8.09
CA VAL A 228 8.08 -0.71 -6.96
C VAL A 228 7.34 -0.54 -5.64
N ASP A 229 7.72 -1.34 -4.65
CA ASP A 229 7.19 -1.25 -3.29
C ASP A 229 8.16 -0.55 -2.34
N PHE A 230 7.84 0.67 -1.94
CA PHE A 230 8.52 1.46 -0.90
C PHE A 230 7.69 1.53 0.39
N SER A 231 6.68 0.68 0.57
CA SER A 231 5.81 0.76 1.75
C SER A 231 6.61 0.70 3.06
N PHE A 232 6.27 1.58 4.00
CA PHE A 232 6.96 1.73 5.29
C PHE A 232 8.47 2.05 5.23
N ALA A 233 9.01 2.39 4.05
CA ALA A 233 10.42 2.72 3.90
C ALA A 233 10.74 4.16 4.38
N ARG A 234 12.02 4.42 4.70
CA ARG A 234 12.51 5.74 5.10
C ARG A 234 13.39 6.33 4.01
N LEU A 235 12.86 7.29 3.28
CA LEU A 235 13.46 7.94 2.09
C LEU A 235 13.76 9.43 2.34
N ASN A 236 14.03 9.86 3.57
CA ASN A 236 14.34 11.27 3.84
C ASN A 236 15.47 11.76 2.92
N TYR A 237 15.30 12.91 2.29
CA TYR A 237 16.27 13.53 1.38
C TYR A 237 16.59 12.69 0.13
N ALA A 238 15.75 11.71 -0.23
CA ALA A 238 15.92 10.95 -1.46
C ALA A 238 15.77 11.84 -2.70
N ASN A 239 16.38 11.43 -3.81
CA ASN A 239 16.35 12.16 -5.07
C ASN A 239 15.73 11.30 -6.17
N PHE A 240 14.54 11.69 -6.62
CA PHE A 240 13.78 11.14 -7.74
C PHE A 240 13.68 12.15 -8.91
N LEU A 241 14.62 13.09 -9.03
CA LEU A 241 14.64 14.09 -10.09
C LEU A 241 14.52 13.41 -11.47
N SER A 242 13.53 13.82 -12.26
CA SER A 242 13.25 13.27 -13.60
C SER A 242 13.02 11.76 -13.67
N ALA A 243 12.75 11.09 -12.53
CA ALA A 243 12.47 9.66 -12.51
C ALA A 243 11.08 9.34 -13.11
N GLN A 244 10.91 8.11 -13.60
CA GLN A 244 9.63 7.57 -14.06
C GLN A 244 9.09 6.61 -13.02
N LEU A 245 7.96 6.96 -12.41
CA LEU A 245 7.28 6.19 -11.37
C LEU A 245 5.89 5.81 -11.85
N ASP A 246 5.68 4.53 -12.16
CA ASP A 246 4.39 4.01 -12.57
C ASP A 246 3.91 2.92 -11.62
N SER A 247 2.73 3.13 -11.03
CA SER A 247 2.13 2.18 -10.08
C SER A 247 3.04 1.88 -8.87
N VAL A 248 3.78 2.89 -8.39
CA VAL A 248 4.67 2.76 -7.23
C VAL A 248 3.88 2.87 -5.93
N ASN A 249 4.28 2.10 -4.92
CA ASN A 249 3.65 2.11 -3.59
C ASN A 249 4.56 2.78 -2.56
N PHE A 250 4.23 3.99 -2.11
CA PHE A 250 4.87 4.64 -0.97
C PHE A 250 4.06 4.52 0.32
N THR A 251 3.02 3.69 0.41
CA THR A 251 2.10 3.67 1.57
C THR A 251 2.85 3.64 2.90
N SER A 252 2.53 4.56 3.82
CA SER A 252 3.20 4.70 5.13
C SER A 252 4.71 4.98 5.10
N ALA A 253 5.29 5.39 3.97
CA ALA A 253 6.69 5.77 3.86
C ALA A 253 6.97 7.17 4.43
N VAL A 254 8.24 7.41 4.77
CA VAL A 254 8.73 8.73 5.21
C VAL A 254 9.61 9.34 4.11
N LEU A 255 9.15 10.43 3.52
CA LEU A 255 9.66 11.12 2.34
C LEU A 255 10.05 12.59 2.65
N THR A 256 10.42 12.90 3.89
CA THR A 256 10.77 14.29 4.28
C THR A 256 11.83 14.88 3.36
N SER A 257 11.56 16.06 2.81
CA SER A 257 12.48 16.80 1.92
C SER A 257 12.96 15.98 0.71
N THR A 258 12.14 15.07 0.20
CA THR A 258 12.44 14.28 -1.01
C THR A 258 12.25 15.13 -2.26
N ASP A 259 13.14 14.97 -3.25
CA ASP A 259 13.08 15.70 -4.51
C ASP A 259 12.44 14.85 -5.61
N PHE A 260 11.23 15.20 -6.04
CA PHE A 260 10.47 14.58 -7.12
C PHE A 260 10.33 15.51 -8.34
N ARG A 261 11.13 16.57 -8.44
CA ARG A 261 10.98 17.54 -9.53
C ARG A 261 11.10 16.90 -10.90
N TYR A 262 10.27 17.34 -11.84
CA TYR A 262 10.21 16.81 -13.22
C TYR A 262 9.91 15.31 -13.34
N ALA A 263 9.58 14.61 -12.26
CA ALA A 263 9.29 13.18 -12.30
C ALA A 263 7.95 12.90 -12.99
N GLN A 264 7.85 11.74 -13.65
CA GLN A 264 6.60 11.24 -14.21
C GLN A 264 5.99 10.24 -13.22
N ILE A 265 5.01 10.66 -12.44
CA ILE A 265 4.45 9.91 -11.32
C ILE A 265 2.98 9.55 -11.62
N SER A 266 2.76 8.42 -12.27
CA SER A 266 1.43 7.93 -12.62
C SER A 266 0.98 6.80 -11.71
N ARG A 267 -0.30 6.82 -11.30
CA ARG A 267 -0.94 5.72 -10.53
C ARG A 267 -0.20 5.35 -9.23
N THR A 268 0.55 6.30 -8.65
CA THR A 268 1.39 6.06 -7.47
C THR A 268 0.59 6.33 -6.18
N SER A 269 0.77 5.48 -5.17
CA SER A 269 0.16 5.66 -3.85
C SER A 269 1.12 6.35 -2.88
N PHE A 270 0.73 7.52 -2.38
CA PHE A 270 1.32 8.23 -1.24
C PHE A 270 0.42 8.14 0.01
N GLU A 271 -0.45 7.14 0.10
CA GLU A 271 -1.39 7.01 1.21
C GLU A 271 -0.66 6.88 2.56
N GLN A 272 -1.11 7.65 3.57
CA GLN A 272 -0.51 7.68 4.92
C GLN A 272 1.00 8.01 4.94
N THR A 273 1.54 8.63 3.88
CA THR A 273 2.96 9.01 3.83
C THR A 273 3.23 10.29 4.59
N SER A 274 4.45 10.45 5.10
CA SER A 274 4.97 11.77 5.47
C SER A 274 5.81 12.30 4.32
N CYS A 275 5.29 13.24 3.55
CA CYS A 275 5.97 13.95 2.46
C CYS A 275 6.22 15.43 2.82
N THR A 276 6.47 15.71 4.10
CA THR A 276 6.80 17.03 4.62
C THR A 276 7.97 17.66 3.86
N ALA A 277 7.78 18.88 3.36
CA ALA A 277 8.74 19.63 2.55
C ALA A 277 9.24 18.90 1.28
N ALA A 278 8.53 17.87 0.80
CA ALA A 278 8.86 17.22 -0.46
C ALA A 278 8.60 18.17 -1.65
N ARG A 279 9.39 18.02 -2.71
CA ARG A 279 9.33 18.89 -3.90
C ARG A 279 8.82 18.14 -5.10
N PHE A 280 7.60 18.41 -5.53
CA PHE A 280 6.98 17.84 -6.72
C PHE A 280 7.01 18.80 -7.93
N ASP A 281 7.67 19.96 -7.84
CA ASP A 281 7.64 21.01 -8.87
C ASP A 281 7.81 20.44 -10.29
N HIS A 282 6.90 20.80 -11.20
CA HIS A 282 6.88 20.34 -12.60
C HIS A 282 6.72 18.83 -12.81
N ALA A 283 6.42 18.04 -11.77
CA ALA A 283 6.11 16.62 -11.93
C ALA A 283 4.74 16.42 -12.60
N ASN A 284 4.53 15.23 -13.16
CA ASN A 284 3.21 14.75 -13.56
C ASN A 284 2.68 13.82 -12.45
N LEU A 285 1.57 14.15 -11.81
CA LEU A 285 0.98 13.36 -10.72
C LEU A 285 -0.32 12.63 -11.14
N SER A 286 -0.52 12.37 -12.43
CA SER A 286 -1.75 11.78 -12.96
C SER A 286 -2.19 10.53 -12.21
N ASN A 287 -3.39 10.57 -11.62
CA ASN A 287 -3.98 9.47 -10.83
C ASN A 287 -3.17 9.06 -9.58
N ALA A 288 -2.35 9.96 -9.02
CA ALA A 288 -1.71 9.73 -7.72
C ALA A 288 -2.70 9.94 -6.55
N THR A 289 -2.50 9.23 -5.45
CA THR A 289 -3.31 9.39 -4.22
C THR A 289 -2.44 9.82 -3.05
N PHE A 290 -2.85 10.87 -2.34
CA PHE A 290 -2.22 11.40 -1.13
C PHE A 290 -3.14 11.27 0.09
N ARG A 291 -4.06 10.30 0.08
CA ARG A 291 -5.00 10.12 1.19
C ARG A 291 -4.29 10.00 2.53
N TYR A 292 -4.74 10.75 3.53
CA TYR A 292 -4.14 10.76 4.88
C TYR A 292 -2.64 11.11 4.93
N ALA A 293 -2.06 11.67 3.86
CA ALA A 293 -0.64 12.03 3.83
C ALA A 293 -0.36 13.31 4.64
N ASP A 294 0.80 13.38 5.28
CA ASP A 294 1.35 14.62 5.83
C ASP A 294 2.26 15.29 4.78
N ALA A 295 1.70 16.24 4.04
CA ALA A 295 2.36 16.99 2.98
C ALA A 295 2.64 18.45 3.41
N LYS A 296 2.89 18.65 4.71
CA LYS A 296 3.19 19.97 5.27
C LYS A 296 4.39 20.61 4.57
N GLY A 297 4.22 21.83 4.06
CA GLY A 297 5.28 22.56 3.36
C GLY A 297 5.72 21.93 2.03
N ALA A 298 5.02 20.92 1.53
CA ALA A 298 5.34 20.30 0.25
C ALA A 298 5.09 21.28 -0.90
N SER A 299 5.90 21.19 -1.95
CA SER A 299 5.83 22.07 -3.10
C SER A 299 5.23 21.34 -4.30
N PHE A 300 4.17 21.89 -4.86
CA PHE A 300 3.40 21.40 -6.00
C PHE A 300 3.34 22.43 -7.13
N ILE A 301 4.43 23.18 -7.32
CA ILE A 301 4.46 24.34 -8.23
C ILE A 301 4.36 23.88 -9.69
N ARG A 302 3.46 24.52 -10.46
CA ARG A 302 3.28 24.30 -11.91
C ARG A 302 3.02 22.84 -12.30
N ILE A 303 2.15 22.18 -11.54
CA ILE A 303 1.72 20.80 -11.79
C ILE A 303 0.25 20.79 -12.23
N ASP A 304 -0.12 19.85 -13.12
CA ASP A 304 -1.52 19.49 -13.31
C ASP A 304 -1.95 18.46 -12.26
N LEU A 305 -2.82 18.88 -11.33
CA LEU A 305 -3.28 18.04 -10.22
C LEU A 305 -4.66 17.44 -10.50
N ILE A 306 -5.17 17.50 -11.73
CA ILE A 306 -6.42 16.82 -12.11
C ILE A 306 -6.32 15.32 -11.74
N ASN A 307 -7.39 14.79 -11.12
CA ASN A 307 -7.50 13.40 -10.64
C ASN A 307 -6.52 13.00 -9.52
N VAL A 308 -5.85 13.96 -8.88
CA VAL A 308 -5.10 13.70 -7.65
C VAL A 308 -6.03 13.76 -6.44
N ASP A 309 -5.97 12.76 -5.57
CA ASP A 309 -6.79 12.69 -4.36
C ASP A 309 -6.02 13.15 -3.12
N PHE A 310 -6.39 14.30 -2.55
CA PHE A 310 -5.84 14.85 -1.31
C PHE A 310 -6.75 14.64 -0.09
N SER A 311 -7.72 13.72 -0.15
CA SER A 311 -8.67 13.51 0.96
C SER A 311 -7.94 13.20 2.27
N HIS A 312 -8.24 13.96 3.31
CA HIS A 312 -7.64 13.86 4.65
C HIS A 312 -6.13 14.14 4.69
N ALA A 313 -5.52 14.70 3.64
CA ALA A 313 -4.11 15.08 3.65
C ALA A 313 -3.88 16.38 4.45
N ASN A 314 -2.77 16.48 5.18
CA ASN A 314 -2.32 17.72 5.78
C ASN A 314 -1.49 18.52 4.76
N LEU A 315 -2.04 19.63 4.28
CA LEU A 315 -1.43 20.54 3.30
C LEU A 315 -0.99 21.87 3.94
N TYR A 316 -0.81 21.90 5.27
CA TYR A 316 -0.32 23.08 5.99
C TYR A 316 0.93 23.66 5.32
N LYS A 317 0.91 24.93 4.90
CA LYS A 317 2.00 25.62 4.19
C LYS A 317 2.45 25.00 2.87
N ALA A 318 1.66 24.10 2.26
CA ALA A 318 1.99 23.57 0.93
C ALA A 318 1.94 24.67 -0.14
N ASP A 319 2.75 24.58 -1.20
CA ASP A 319 2.80 25.57 -2.28
C ASP A 319 2.22 25.01 -3.58
N PHE A 320 1.08 25.54 -4.02
CA PHE A 320 0.38 25.19 -5.25
C PHE A 320 0.53 26.23 -6.35
N THR A 321 1.49 27.16 -6.26
CA THR A 321 1.64 28.29 -7.21
C THR A 321 1.67 27.79 -8.66
N GLY A 322 0.80 28.36 -9.51
CA GLY A 322 0.71 28.02 -10.92
C GLY A 322 0.27 26.58 -11.23
N SER A 323 -0.19 25.82 -10.24
CA SER A 323 -0.76 24.48 -10.44
C SER A 323 -2.23 24.54 -10.85
N ASN A 324 -2.71 23.47 -11.47
CA ASN A 324 -4.12 23.27 -11.76
C ASN A 324 -4.74 22.37 -10.69
N ILE A 325 -5.37 22.98 -9.68
CA ILE A 325 -6.07 22.28 -8.60
C ILE A 325 -7.46 22.87 -8.42
N THR A 326 -8.44 22.00 -8.13
CA THR A 326 -9.83 22.42 -7.91
C THR A 326 -10.15 22.58 -6.43
N ASP A 327 -11.09 23.47 -6.11
CA ASP A 327 -11.61 23.62 -4.75
C ASP A 327 -12.11 22.29 -4.18
N SER A 328 -12.78 21.46 -4.99
CA SER A 328 -13.30 20.15 -4.55
C SER A 328 -12.22 19.21 -4.04
N GLN A 329 -10.99 19.28 -4.58
CA GLN A 329 -9.87 18.43 -4.14
C GLN A 329 -9.32 18.91 -2.79
N LEU A 330 -9.19 20.22 -2.61
CA LEU A 330 -8.70 20.82 -1.37
C LEU A 330 -9.69 20.73 -0.22
N ARG A 331 -10.98 20.81 -0.54
CA ARG A 331 -12.09 20.74 0.40
C ARG A 331 -12.02 19.52 1.31
N ARG A 332 -11.61 18.35 0.79
CA ARG A 332 -11.53 17.09 1.57
C ARG A 332 -10.23 16.94 2.35
N ALA A 333 -9.27 17.85 2.20
CA ALA A 333 -8.00 17.82 2.93
C ALA A 333 -8.22 18.04 4.44
N LEU A 334 -7.30 17.53 5.26
CA LEU A 334 -7.33 17.71 6.71
C LEU A 334 -7.02 19.15 7.12
N SER A 335 -6.04 19.78 6.47
CA SER A 335 -5.73 21.20 6.65
C SER A 335 -5.13 21.76 5.36
N VAL A 336 -5.43 23.02 5.07
CA VAL A 336 -4.84 23.82 4.00
C VAL A 336 -4.32 25.16 4.53
N GLN A 337 -4.16 25.30 5.86
CA GLN A 337 -3.75 26.56 6.45
C GLN A 337 -2.38 27.00 5.93
N ASP A 338 -2.27 28.29 5.62
CA ASP A 338 -1.10 28.94 5.05
C ASP A 338 -0.61 28.31 3.74
N ALA A 339 -1.39 27.43 3.10
CA ALA A 339 -1.04 26.87 1.80
C ALA A 339 -1.11 27.97 0.74
N LYS A 340 -0.10 28.08 -0.12
CA LYS A 340 -0.11 29.03 -1.22
C LYS A 340 -0.92 28.44 -2.39
N LEU A 341 -1.98 29.12 -2.80
CA LEU A 341 -2.90 28.69 -3.86
C LEU A 341 -2.31 28.98 -5.26
N PRO A 342 -2.92 28.46 -6.35
CA PRO A 342 -2.44 28.68 -7.71
C PRO A 342 -2.12 30.12 -8.11
N ASN A 343 -2.93 31.08 -7.65
CA ASN A 343 -2.74 32.51 -7.89
C ASN A 343 -1.68 33.18 -6.97
N GLY A 344 -1.06 32.41 -6.08
CA GLY A 344 -0.05 32.88 -5.13
C GLY A 344 -0.60 33.44 -3.81
N THR A 345 -1.91 33.46 -3.62
CA THR A 345 -2.53 33.86 -2.34
C THR A 345 -2.37 32.75 -1.28
N LEU A 346 -2.36 33.12 0.00
CA LEU A 346 -2.32 32.13 1.09
C LEU A 346 -3.74 31.74 1.50
N ALA A 347 -3.99 30.45 1.61
CA ALA A 347 -5.16 29.89 2.27
C ALA A 347 -5.09 30.21 3.76
N ARG A 348 -6.18 30.73 4.32
CA ARG A 348 -6.32 31.01 5.76
C ARG A 348 -7.31 30.00 6.36
N GLU A 349 -7.10 29.59 7.62
CA GLU A 349 -7.94 28.56 8.29
C GLU A 349 -9.31 29.12 8.77
N PRO A 350 -10.42 28.35 8.76
CA PRO A 350 -10.80 27.28 7.84
C PRO A 350 -11.98 27.68 6.92
N ASN A 351 -11.87 27.39 5.64
CA ASN A 351 -13.03 27.03 4.83
C ASN A 351 -13.41 25.59 5.16
N LEU A 352 -14.27 25.40 6.17
CA LEU A 352 -15.00 24.14 6.36
C LEU A 352 -15.84 23.88 5.09
N ILE A 353 -15.72 22.72 4.44
CA ILE A 353 -16.91 22.19 3.76
C ILE A 353 -17.88 21.77 4.84
N ASN A 354 -19.18 21.94 4.65
CA ASN A 354 -20.12 21.03 5.28
C ASN A 354 -21.35 20.79 4.40
N ASN A 355 -21.55 19.54 3.99
CA ASN A 355 -22.86 18.91 3.77
C ASN A 355 -24.03 19.84 3.39
N GLY A 356 -23.91 20.58 2.28
CA GLY A 356 -25.01 21.40 1.76
C GLY A 356 -25.37 22.65 2.56
N GLN A 357 -24.50 23.21 3.42
CA GLN A 357 -24.69 24.53 4.02
C GLN A 357 -23.63 25.55 3.59
N ALA A 358 -24.06 26.79 3.41
CA ALA A 358 -23.32 27.88 2.79
C ALA A 358 -22.09 28.32 3.62
N ASN A 359 -21.01 28.65 2.90
CA ASN A 359 -19.81 29.26 3.43
C ASN A 359 -19.67 30.67 2.80
N CYS A 360 -19.68 31.72 3.63
CA CYS A 360 -19.63 33.13 3.25
C CYS A 360 -18.22 33.61 2.84
N ASN A 361 -17.49 32.86 2.01
CA ASN A 361 -16.12 33.23 1.61
C ASN A 361 -15.83 33.00 0.11
N VAL A 362 -16.30 33.95 -0.72
CA VAL A 362 -15.64 34.39 -1.98
C VAL A 362 -15.83 35.92 -2.10
N PRO A 363 -14.95 36.63 -2.83
CA PRO A 363 -14.05 37.68 -2.37
C PRO A 363 -14.68 39.09 -2.24
N VAL A 364 -13.98 39.98 -1.54
CA VAL A 364 -14.27 41.43 -1.44
C VAL A 364 -14.23 42.07 -2.82
N VAL A 365 -15.37 42.09 -3.51
CA VAL A 365 -15.74 43.16 -4.45
C VAL A 365 -17.24 43.42 -4.28
N GLY A 366 -17.58 44.30 -3.35
CA GLY A 366 -18.95 44.80 -3.15
C GLY A 366 -19.57 44.38 -1.82
N SER A 367 -20.14 45.36 -1.11
CA SER A 367 -20.94 45.19 0.08
C SER A 367 -22.16 44.30 -0.21
N TRP A 368 -22.33 43.24 0.59
CA TRP A 368 -23.51 42.36 0.50
C TRP A 368 -24.78 43.12 0.93
N LYS A 369 -25.80 43.13 0.07
CA LYS A 369 -27.12 43.75 0.29
C LYS A 369 -28.22 42.71 0.09
N VAL A 370 -29.13 42.59 1.06
CA VAL A 370 -30.32 41.73 0.96
C VAL A 370 -31.57 42.62 1.06
N GLU A 371 -32.49 42.48 0.10
CA GLU A 371 -33.76 43.21 0.03
C GLU A 371 -34.93 42.23 0.16
N ILE A 372 -35.77 42.41 1.18
CA ILE A 372 -37.01 41.65 1.37
C ILE A 372 -38.14 42.66 1.54
N GLY A 373 -38.95 42.83 0.50
CA GLY A 373 -40.01 43.84 0.46
C GLY A 373 -39.47 45.24 0.73
N ASN A 374 -39.96 45.87 1.80
CA ASN A 374 -39.58 47.22 2.20
C ASN A 374 -38.35 47.29 3.13
N VAL A 375 -37.62 46.18 3.30
CA VAL A 375 -36.51 46.07 4.25
C VAL A 375 -35.21 45.77 3.52
N THR A 376 -34.18 46.56 3.82
CA THR A 376 -32.81 46.36 3.30
C THR A 376 -31.85 46.13 4.45
N ALA A 377 -31.09 45.04 4.40
CA ALA A 377 -30.03 44.73 5.36
C ALA A 377 -28.67 44.68 4.65
N VAL A 378 -27.64 45.18 5.33
CA VAL A 378 -26.24 45.16 4.87
C VAL A 378 -25.38 44.51 5.93
N MET A 379 -24.36 43.78 5.50
CA MET A 379 -23.37 43.16 6.40
C MET A 379 -22.47 44.26 6.99
N VAL A 380 -22.30 44.27 8.31
CA VAL A 380 -21.59 45.37 9.01
C VAL A 380 -20.35 44.93 9.77
N ASP A 381 -20.11 43.63 9.94
CA ASP A 381 -18.85 43.17 10.55
C ASP A 381 -18.12 42.15 9.66
N GLU A 382 -16.82 42.41 9.48
CA GLU A 382 -15.87 41.70 8.61
C GLU A 382 -15.16 40.56 9.35
N ASN A 383 -15.68 40.15 10.51
CA ASN A 383 -15.05 39.14 11.35
C ASN A 383 -15.63 37.74 11.08
N ILE A 384 -14.74 36.84 10.67
CA ILE A 384 -15.02 35.54 10.01
C ILE A 384 -15.76 34.53 10.91
N THR A 385 -15.97 34.86 12.18
CA THR A 385 -16.61 34.00 13.18
C THR A 385 -18.02 34.44 13.57
N ASN A 386 -18.48 35.63 13.18
CA ASN A 386 -19.83 36.15 13.46
C ASN A 386 -20.32 37.03 12.31
N CYS A 387 -21.19 36.50 11.44
CA CYS A 387 -21.86 37.32 10.43
C CYS A 387 -22.84 38.28 11.12
N GLN A 388 -22.46 39.55 11.31
CA GLN A 388 -23.38 40.59 11.80
C GLN A 388 -24.00 41.36 10.63
N PHE A 389 -25.33 41.38 10.61
CA PHE A 389 -26.11 42.17 9.65
C PHE A 389 -26.77 43.33 10.39
N THR A 390 -26.64 44.54 9.83
CA THR A 390 -27.39 45.71 10.30
C THR A 390 -28.42 46.09 9.26
N LEU A 391 -29.63 46.42 9.72
CA LEU A 391 -30.66 46.99 8.87
C LEU A 391 -30.22 48.35 8.36
N GLN A 392 -30.08 48.47 7.03
CA GLN A 392 -29.66 49.70 6.38
C GLN A 392 -30.84 50.65 6.19
N SER A 393 -32.02 50.13 5.84
CA SER A 393 -33.24 50.93 5.69
C SER A 393 -34.50 50.08 5.84
N VAL A 394 -35.53 50.68 6.43
CA VAL A 394 -36.89 50.12 6.52
C VAL A 394 -37.83 51.18 5.93
N ALA A 395 -38.40 50.92 4.76
CA ALA A 395 -39.31 51.84 4.08
C ALA A 395 -40.71 51.84 4.74
N THR A 396 -41.44 52.95 4.59
CA THR A 396 -42.81 53.11 5.11
C THR A 396 -43.73 52.01 4.59
N GLY A 397 -44.35 51.26 5.52
CA GLY A 397 -45.21 50.12 5.20
C GLY A 397 -44.58 48.75 5.44
N ALA A 398 -43.35 48.67 5.96
CA ALA A 398 -42.76 47.40 6.40
C ALA A 398 -43.58 46.78 7.56
N THR A 399 -43.90 45.50 7.45
CA THR A 399 -44.70 44.78 8.47
C THR A 399 -43.81 43.98 9.41
N MET A 400 -44.29 43.74 10.63
CA MET A 400 -43.57 42.91 11.62
C MET A 400 -43.29 41.50 11.09
N SER A 401 -44.18 40.96 10.24
CA SER A 401 -43.98 39.67 9.56
C SER A 401 -42.75 39.67 8.66
N GLN A 402 -42.47 40.77 7.96
CA GLN A 402 -41.29 40.89 7.08
C GLN A 402 -39.98 40.91 7.88
N LEU A 403 -39.98 41.50 9.08
CA LEU A 403 -38.84 41.48 9.99
C LEU A 403 -38.64 40.10 10.65
N ILE A 404 -39.74 39.38 10.94
CA ILE A 404 -39.73 38.02 11.49
C ILE A 404 -39.33 36.99 10.43
N ASP A 405 -39.72 37.14 9.17
CA ASP A 405 -39.27 36.28 8.07
C ASP A 405 -37.77 36.46 7.80
N LEU A 406 -37.26 37.69 7.92
CA LEU A 406 -35.82 37.95 7.87
C LEU A 406 -35.10 37.16 8.97
N SER A 407 -35.54 37.28 10.22
CA SER A 407 -34.90 36.64 11.37
C SER A 407 -35.07 35.11 11.40
N SER A 408 -36.20 34.59 10.95
CA SER A 408 -36.47 33.14 10.90
C SER A 408 -35.69 32.42 9.79
N ASN A 409 -35.39 33.11 8.68
CA ASN A 409 -34.47 32.60 7.66
C ASN A 409 -33.03 32.51 8.19
N PHE A 410 -32.62 33.41 9.08
CA PHE A 410 -31.35 33.27 9.79
C PHE A 410 -31.38 32.11 10.80
N HIS A 411 -32.51 31.87 11.48
CA HIS A 411 -32.62 30.83 12.51
C HIS A 411 -32.82 29.39 11.98
N LYS A 412 -33.51 29.18 10.85
CA LYS A 412 -33.74 27.84 10.27
C LYS A 412 -32.46 27.16 9.76
N ASN A 413 -31.41 27.93 9.48
CA ASN A 413 -30.11 27.43 9.04
C ASN A 413 -29.11 27.33 10.21
N SER A 414 -29.47 26.65 11.30
CA SER A 414 -28.55 26.06 12.29
C SER A 414 -27.42 26.97 12.85
N TRP A 415 -27.74 27.94 13.72
CA TRP A 415 -26.72 28.76 14.42
C TRP A 415 -26.84 28.55 15.94
N PRO A 416 -26.00 27.70 16.57
CA PRO A 416 -26.13 27.43 18.01
C PRO A 416 -25.72 28.62 18.89
N HIS A 417 -25.00 29.61 18.34
CA HIS A 417 -24.41 30.74 19.07
C HIS A 417 -24.56 32.10 18.36
N SER A 418 -25.51 32.26 17.43
CA SER A 418 -25.76 33.58 16.84
C SER A 418 -26.56 34.47 17.79
N GLN A 419 -25.96 35.55 18.28
CA GLN A 419 -26.73 36.69 18.78
C GLN A 419 -27.04 37.63 17.61
N ALA A 420 -28.30 37.70 17.21
CA ALA A 420 -28.78 38.78 16.35
C ALA A 420 -28.86 40.07 17.18
N VAL A 421 -27.81 40.88 17.16
CA VAL A 421 -27.85 42.21 17.76
C VAL A 421 -28.47 43.18 16.75
N LEU A 422 -29.76 43.44 16.91
CA LEU A 422 -30.49 44.40 16.09
C LEU A 422 -30.18 45.83 16.56
N ASN A 423 -29.02 46.37 16.22
CA ASN A 423 -28.71 47.78 16.46
C ASN A 423 -29.35 48.65 15.36
N ALA A 424 -30.66 48.88 15.47
CA ALA A 424 -31.31 49.91 14.68
C ALA A 424 -31.01 51.28 15.33
N ARG A 425 -30.16 52.10 14.71
CA ARG A 425 -30.21 53.55 14.95
C ARG A 425 -31.48 54.09 14.29
N MET A 426 -32.60 53.94 14.96
CA MET A 426 -33.79 54.72 14.63
C MET A 426 -33.53 56.17 15.05
N SER A 427 -33.97 57.10 14.22
CA SER A 427 -33.99 58.52 14.55
C SER A 427 -34.77 58.73 15.85
N ILE A 428 -34.04 59.03 16.93
CA ILE A 428 -34.47 59.43 18.28
C ILE A 428 -35.35 58.41 19.05
N GLY A 429 -34.77 57.84 20.12
CA GLY A 429 -35.47 57.75 21.42
C GLY A 429 -35.80 56.38 22.02
N VAL A 430 -35.53 55.24 21.38
CA VAL A 430 -35.73 53.91 22.02
C VAL A 430 -34.66 52.92 21.61
N SER A 431 -33.96 52.38 22.62
CA SER A 431 -33.06 51.22 22.46
C SER A 431 -33.71 50.01 23.16
N ILE A 432 -34.07 48.97 22.39
CA ILE A 432 -34.51 47.70 22.98
C ILE A 432 -33.34 46.72 22.90
N HIS A 433 -32.84 46.31 24.06
CA HIS A 433 -31.87 45.22 24.17
C HIS A 433 -32.61 43.89 24.33
N LEU A 434 -32.60 43.08 23.29
CA LEU A 434 -33.07 41.69 23.33
C LEU A 434 -31.91 40.80 23.79
N ARG A 435 -32.09 40.08 24.89
CA ARG A 435 -31.00 39.28 25.48
C ARG A 435 -30.97 37.82 25.01
N GLY A 436 -31.92 37.42 24.18
CA GLY A 436 -31.96 36.10 23.54
C GLY A 436 -33.37 35.54 23.45
N ILE A 437 -33.52 34.51 22.62
CA ILE A 437 -34.72 33.67 22.53
C ILE A 437 -34.38 32.34 23.21
N ASN A 438 -35.25 31.87 24.10
CA ASN A 438 -35.02 30.57 24.75
C ASN A 438 -35.30 29.41 23.78
N SER A 439 -34.99 28.18 24.19
CA SER A 439 -35.15 26.98 23.38
C SER A 439 -36.59 26.66 22.95
N SER A 440 -37.59 27.38 23.48
CA SER A 440 -39.01 27.28 23.07
C SER A 440 -39.50 28.42 22.17
N GLY A 441 -38.62 29.32 21.75
CA GLY A 441 -38.97 30.39 20.80
C GLY A 441 -39.55 31.66 21.45
N GLN A 442 -39.52 31.79 22.78
CA GLN A 442 -39.98 33.00 23.47
C GLN A 442 -38.85 34.02 23.64
N ILE A 443 -39.15 35.29 23.34
CA ILE A 443 -38.20 36.41 23.43
C ILE A 443 -38.02 36.83 24.90
N LEU A 444 -36.79 36.80 25.40
CA LEU A 444 -36.45 37.33 26.72
C LEU A 444 -35.96 38.78 26.59
N VAL A 445 -36.79 39.72 27.07
CA VAL A 445 -36.48 41.16 27.08
C VAL A 445 -35.95 41.56 28.46
N GLN A 446 -34.80 42.22 28.55
CA GLN A 446 -34.37 42.86 29.79
C GLN A 446 -34.86 44.32 29.77
N GLN A 447 -35.88 44.63 30.56
CA GLN A 447 -36.31 46.01 30.77
C GLN A 447 -35.27 46.76 31.61
N ASN A 448 -34.54 47.68 30.99
CA ASN A 448 -33.92 48.79 31.70
C ASN A 448 -34.52 50.09 31.15
N PHE A 449 -35.44 50.67 31.93
CA PHE A 449 -35.96 52.00 31.67
C PHE A 449 -34.96 53.04 32.19
N SER A 450 -34.31 53.78 31.29
CA SER A 450 -33.73 55.09 31.62
C SER A 450 -34.58 56.20 30.96
N LYS A 451 -35.52 56.72 31.77
CA LYS A 451 -36.09 58.10 31.83
C LYS A 451 -35.44 59.14 30.91
N PHE A 452 -36.08 60.12 30.25
CA PHE A 452 -37.41 60.77 30.16
C PHE A 452 -37.39 61.54 28.79
N HIS A 453 -38.45 61.96 28.06
CA HIS A 453 -39.67 62.72 28.41
C HIS A 453 -40.77 62.56 27.34
N HIS A 454 -42.01 62.49 27.82
CA HIS A 454 -43.31 62.81 27.21
C HIS A 454 -43.55 62.48 25.72
N TYR A 455 -44.38 61.47 25.45
CA TYR A 455 -45.77 61.67 25.01
C TYR A 455 -46.59 60.40 25.33
N HIS A 456 -47.83 60.62 25.79
CA HIS A 456 -48.79 59.61 26.25
C HIS A 456 -49.08 58.53 25.20
N THR A 457 -49.12 57.25 25.62
CA THR A 457 -50.29 56.35 25.42
C THR A 457 -50.10 54.99 26.11
N ASN A 458 -51.21 54.46 26.63
CA ASN A 458 -51.34 53.38 27.62
C ASN A 458 -50.75 52.02 27.20
N PHE A 459 -50.07 51.36 28.14
CA PHE A 459 -49.93 49.90 28.20
C PHE A 459 -50.74 49.38 29.38
N SER A 460 -51.72 48.51 29.12
CA SER A 460 -52.36 47.67 30.14
C SER A 460 -52.22 46.19 29.76
N THR A 461 -51.73 45.44 30.75
CA THR A 461 -51.93 44.01 31.05
C THR A 461 -51.17 42.94 30.25
N LEU A 462 -50.19 42.36 30.96
CA LEU A 462 -49.49 41.10 30.77
C LEU A 462 -50.43 39.88 30.86
N PHE A 463 -50.17 38.84 30.06
CA PHE A 463 -49.61 37.55 30.52
C PHE A 463 -48.83 36.88 29.38
#